data_AF-A0A930U5T5-F1
#
_entry.id   AF-A0A930U5T5-F1
#
_cell.length_a   1.000
_cell.length_b   1.000
_cell.length_c   1.000
_cell.angle_alpha   90.00
_cell.angle_beta   90.00
_cell.angle_gamma   90.00
#
_symmetry.space_group_name_H-M   'P 1'
#
loop_
_entity.id
_entity.type
_entity.pdbx_description
1 polymer ?
#
loop_
_entity_poly.entity_id
_entity_poly.type
_entity_poly.pdbx_seq_one_letter_code
_entity_poly.pdbx_strand_id
1 'polypeptide(L)'
;HHLRAGRDLCGAIAASFYGLLDLVPDLDVTFNVILSDGERLVASRLAHGGPPPSLYWLAGHPAFPDSCVIASEPLFPDSRWQAVPEGHLLHIHPNRAVELRPVLPLAPERHVTP
;
A
#
# COMPACT_ATOMS: atom_id res chain seq x y z
N HIS A 1 16.98 -12.91 0.31
CA HIS A 1 15.63 -12.32 0.44
C HIS A 1 14.61 -13.41 0.74
N HIS A 2 14.39 -13.72 2.02
CA HIS A 2 13.38 -14.69 2.43
C HIS A 2 12.18 -13.93 2.97
N LEU A 3 10.99 -14.12 2.37
CA LEU A 3 9.75 -13.89 3.09
C LEU A 3 9.82 -14.76 4.36
N ARG A 4 9.99 -14.13 5.52
CA ARG A 4 9.84 -14.85 6.78
C ARG A 4 8.41 -15.36 6.81
N ALA A 5 8.23 -16.69 6.82
CA ALA A 5 6.92 -17.31 6.95
C ALA A 5 6.16 -16.68 8.13
N GLY A 6 4.93 -16.18 7.88
CA GLY A 6 4.07 -15.59 8.91
C GLY A 6 3.75 -14.10 8.79
N ARG A 7 4.25 -13.36 7.78
CA ARG A 7 3.79 -11.98 7.51
C ARG A 7 2.63 -11.95 6.50
N ASP A 8 1.60 -11.16 6.80
CA ASP A 8 0.51 -10.88 5.86
C ASP A 8 0.99 -10.03 4.66
N LEU A 9 0.17 -9.90 3.61
CA LEU A 9 0.52 -9.14 2.40
C LEU A 9 0.90 -7.69 2.73
N CYS A 10 0.23 -7.06 3.71
CA CYS A 10 0.58 -5.72 4.18
C CYS A 10 2.01 -5.67 4.72
N GLY A 11 2.36 -6.63 5.57
CA GLY A 11 3.71 -6.78 6.08
C GLY A 11 4.72 -7.02 4.96
N ALA A 12 4.43 -7.88 4.00
CA ALA A 12 5.33 -8.16 2.88
C ALA A 12 5.64 -6.90 2.06
N ILE A 13 4.63 -6.10 1.71
CA ILE A 13 4.80 -4.84 0.97
C ILE A 13 5.65 -3.85 1.77
N ALA A 14 5.32 -3.64 3.06
CA ALA A 14 6.07 -2.72 3.90
C ALA A 14 7.55 -3.15 4.04
N ALA A 15 7.81 -4.45 4.20
CA ALA A 15 9.16 -4.99 4.26
C ALA A 15 9.95 -4.73 2.97
N SER A 16 9.31 -4.96 1.82
CA SER A 16 9.93 -4.73 0.52
C SER A 16 10.25 -3.26 0.30
N PHE A 17 9.36 -2.35 0.74
CA PHE A 17 9.62 -0.92 0.66
C PHE A 17 10.84 -0.53 1.50
N TYR A 18 10.91 -0.91 2.77
CA TYR A 18 12.07 -0.59 3.61
C TYR A 18 13.36 -1.26 3.13
N GLY A 19 13.29 -2.53 2.70
CA GLY A 19 14.43 -3.21 2.11
C GLY A 19 14.93 -2.54 0.83
N LEU A 20 14.05 -1.90 0.05
CA LEU A 20 14.43 -1.06 -1.08
C LEU A 20 15.15 0.21 -0.60
N LEU A 21 14.63 0.89 0.42
CA LEU A 21 15.27 2.10 0.96
C LEU A 21 16.67 1.81 1.54
N ASP A 22 16.87 0.66 2.18
CA ASP A 22 18.18 0.24 2.68
C ASP A 22 19.19 0.01 1.55
N LEU A 23 18.72 -0.39 0.36
CA LEU A 23 19.57 -0.61 -0.83
C LEU A 23 19.90 0.68 -1.57
N VAL A 24 19.02 1.68 -1.52
CA VAL A 24 19.15 2.94 -2.26
C VAL A 24 18.87 4.16 -1.37
N PRO A 25 19.65 4.39 -0.30
CA PRO A 25 19.34 5.41 0.70
C PRO A 25 19.37 6.84 0.17
N ASP A 26 20.07 7.07 -0.95
CA ASP A 26 20.27 8.41 -1.53
C ASP A 26 19.35 8.68 -2.74
N LEU A 27 18.40 7.78 -3.05
CA LEU A 27 17.49 7.94 -4.18
C LEU A 27 16.07 8.23 -3.72
N ASP A 28 15.39 9.11 -4.47
CA ASP A 28 13.96 9.25 -4.39
C ASP A 28 13.28 7.95 -4.87
N VAL A 29 12.35 7.42 -4.07
CA VAL A 29 11.64 6.18 -4.35
C VAL A 29 10.15 6.47 -4.32
N THR A 30 9.43 5.99 -5.33
CA THR A 30 7.96 5.93 -5.31
C THR A 30 7.52 4.48 -5.42
N PHE A 31 6.49 4.10 -4.66
CA PHE A 31 6.15 2.69 -4.47
C PHE A 31 4.64 2.51 -4.34
N ASN A 32 3.94 2.68 -5.47
CA ASN A 32 2.54 2.29 -5.63
C ASN A 32 2.48 0.89 -6.24
N VAL A 33 2.38 -0.12 -5.38
CA VAL A 33 2.34 -1.54 -5.77
C VAL A 33 1.02 -2.13 -5.31
N ILE A 34 0.43 -2.96 -6.16
CA ILE A 34 -0.78 -3.72 -5.86
C ILE A 34 -0.43 -5.20 -5.88
N LEU A 35 -0.70 -5.91 -4.78
CA LEU A 35 -0.56 -7.35 -4.66
C LEU A 35 -1.87 -8.00 -4.26
N SER A 36 -2.09 -9.22 -4.73
CA SER A 36 -3.24 -10.03 -4.37
C SER A 36 -2.82 -11.49 -4.23
N ASP A 37 -3.51 -12.21 -3.35
CA ASP A 37 -3.43 -13.67 -3.20
C ASP A 37 -4.65 -14.40 -3.82
N GLY A 38 -5.49 -13.67 -4.56
CA GLY A 38 -6.74 -14.19 -5.14
C GLY A 38 -7.97 -13.98 -4.26
N GLU A 39 -7.82 -13.79 -2.95
CA GLU A 39 -8.93 -13.49 -2.03
C GLU A 39 -8.91 -12.03 -1.56
N ARG A 40 -7.71 -11.53 -1.29
CA ARG A 40 -7.41 -10.22 -0.72
C ARG A 40 -6.61 -9.39 -1.72
N LEU A 41 -6.62 -8.08 -1.53
CA LEU A 41 -5.79 -7.16 -2.30
C LEU A 41 -5.19 -6.14 -1.35
N VAL A 42 -3.89 -5.88 -1.48
CA VAL A 42 -3.20 -4.79 -0.78
C VAL A 42 -2.57 -3.87 -1.80
N ALA A 43 -2.89 -2.59 -1.74
CA ALA A 43 -2.28 -1.54 -2.53
C ALA A 43 -1.49 -0.59 -1.64
N SER A 44 -0.33 -0.13 -2.08
CA SER A 44 0.50 0.83 -1.35
C SER A 44 0.44 2.22 -1.98
N ARG A 45 0.54 3.25 -1.14
CA ARG A 45 0.87 4.61 -1.56
C ARG A 45 2.03 5.14 -0.73
N LEU A 46 3.24 4.77 -1.13
CA LEU A 46 4.48 5.02 -0.36
C LEU A 46 5.51 5.73 -1.22
N ALA A 47 6.32 6.55 -0.59
CA ALA A 47 7.49 7.16 -1.21
C ALA A 47 8.55 7.54 -0.17
N HIS A 48 9.77 7.79 -0.66
CA HIS A 48 10.90 8.34 0.07
C HIS A 48 11.53 9.45 -0.79
N GLY A 49 12.01 10.52 -0.15
CA GLY A 49 12.65 11.65 -0.84
C GLY A 49 11.68 12.61 -1.55
N GLY A 50 10.43 12.21 -1.81
CA GLY A 50 9.39 13.06 -2.39
C GLY A 50 7.98 12.51 -2.21
N PRO A 51 6.95 13.22 -2.71
CA PRO A 51 5.56 12.79 -2.58
C PRO A 51 5.28 11.55 -3.45
N PRO A 52 4.47 10.58 -2.99
CA PRO A 52 4.08 9.44 -3.82
C PRO A 52 3.07 9.86 -4.89
N PRO A 53 3.06 9.18 -6.06
CA PRO A 53 1.99 9.26 -7.02
C PRO A 53 0.63 9.04 -6.34
N SER A 54 -0.41 9.69 -6.86
CA SER A 54 -1.76 9.53 -6.31
C SER A 54 -2.27 8.10 -6.46
N LEU A 55 -3.16 7.71 -5.56
CA LEU A 55 -3.89 6.46 -5.61
C LEU A 55 -5.26 6.70 -5.01
N TYR A 56 -6.30 6.21 -5.66
CA TYR A 56 -7.69 6.37 -5.28
C TYR A 56 -8.39 5.02 -5.26
N TRP A 57 -9.47 4.94 -4.49
CA TRP A 57 -10.35 3.79 -4.47
C TRP A 57 -11.82 4.21 -4.42
N LEU A 58 -12.67 3.30 -4.88
CA LEU A 58 -14.13 3.44 -4.88
C LEU A 58 -14.77 2.07 -4.62
N ALA A 59 -15.64 1.97 -3.63
CA ALA A 59 -16.41 0.75 -3.36
C ALA A 59 -17.88 0.92 -3.72
N GLY A 60 -18.51 -0.16 -4.20
CA GLY A 60 -19.96 -0.23 -4.40
C GLY A 60 -20.47 0.72 -5.49
N HIS A 61 -19.76 0.80 -6.61
CA HIS A 61 -20.24 1.54 -7.79
C HIS A 61 -21.43 0.79 -8.44
N PRO A 62 -22.52 1.45 -8.88
CA PRO A 62 -23.67 0.77 -9.48
C PRO A 62 -23.35 -0.13 -10.68
N ALA A 63 -22.37 0.25 -11.51
CA ALA A 63 -21.93 -0.59 -12.64
C ALA A 63 -21.01 -1.75 -12.23
N PHE A 64 -20.47 -1.72 -11.02
CA PHE A 64 -19.58 -2.73 -10.45
C PHE A 64 -20.04 -3.07 -9.02
N PRO A 65 -21.25 -3.63 -8.86
CA PRO A 65 -21.79 -3.97 -7.54
C PRO A 65 -20.84 -4.94 -6.84
N ASP A 66 -20.76 -4.85 -5.51
CA ASP A 66 -19.93 -5.71 -4.66
C ASP A 66 -18.43 -5.72 -5.02
N SER A 67 -17.95 -4.66 -5.66
CA SER A 67 -16.54 -4.49 -6.01
C SER A 67 -15.91 -3.27 -5.34
N CYS A 68 -14.59 -3.28 -5.29
CA CYS A 68 -13.77 -2.09 -5.03
C CYS A 68 -12.86 -1.85 -6.25
N VAL A 69 -12.93 -0.66 -6.80
CA VAL A 69 -12.07 -0.17 -7.89
C VAL A 69 -10.90 0.58 -7.27
N ILE A 70 -9.69 0.36 -7.78
CA ILE A 70 -8.48 1.10 -7.41
C ILE A 70 -7.88 1.67 -8.70
N ALA A 71 -7.48 2.93 -8.67
CA ALA A 71 -6.85 3.59 -9.81
C ALA A 71 -5.93 4.74 -9.36
N SER A 72 -5.01 5.16 -10.21
CA SER A 72 -4.13 6.31 -9.94
C SER A 72 -4.89 7.64 -9.90
N GLU A 73 -6.05 7.69 -10.56
CA GLU A 73 -6.98 8.83 -10.62
C GLU A 73 -8.42 8.33 -10.79
N PRO A 74 -9.45 9.12 -10.39
CA PRO A 74 -10.84 8.79 -10.67
C PRO A 74 -11.10 8.55 -12.16
N LEU A 75 -11.50 7.33 -12.53
CA LEU A 75 -11.68 6.93 -13.94
C LEU A 75 -12.99 7.42 -14.55
N PHE A 76 -13.93 7.83 -13.72
CA PHE A 76 -15.25 8.31 -14.11
C PHE A 76 -15.82 9.22 -13.02
N PRO A 77 -16.78 10.11 -13.36
CA PRO A 77 -17.39 11.00 -12.39
C PRO A 77 -18.16 10.23 -11.30
N ASP A 78 -17.64 10.25 -10.08
CA ASP A 78 -18.32 9.77 -8.88
C ASP A 78 -17.75 10.53 -7.67
N SER A 79 -18.61 11.08 -6.82
CA SER A 79 -18.16 11.84 -5.65
C SER A 79 -17.60 10.96 -4.53
N ARG A 80 -17.79 9.63 -4.61
CA ARG A 80 -17.37 8.66 -3.59
C ARG A 80 -15.94 8.16 -3.77
N TRP A 81 -15.23 8.59 -4.81
CA TRP A 81 -13.80 8.31 -4.92
C TRP A 81 -13.06 8.86 -3.69
N GLN A 82 -12.23 8.02 -3.10
CA GLN A 82 -11.43 8.38 -1.93
C GLN A 82 -9.96 8.26 -2.26
N ALA A 83 -9.19 9.30 -1.95
CA ALA A 83 -7.74 9.24 -2.05
C ALA A 83 -7.19 8.31 -0.96
N VAL A 84 -6.24 7.46 -1.33
CA VAL A 84 -5.40 6.75 -0.35
C VAL A 84 -4.43 7.78 0.23
N PRO A 85 -4.36 7.95 1.56
CA PRO A 85 -3.41 8.87 2.17
C PRO A 85 -1.96 8.44 1.87
N GLU A 86 -1.04 9.39 1.87
CA GLU A 86 0.39 9.10 1.76
C GLU A 86 0.86 8.27 2.96
N GLY A 87 1.81 7.36 2.74
CA GLY A 87 2.33 6.51 3.81
C GLY A 87 1.35 5.42 4.25
N HIS A 88 0.35 5.08 3.43
CA HIS A 88 -0.66 4.08 3.77
C HIS A 88 -0.69 2.90 2.81
N LEU A 89 -1.20 1.80 3.33
CA LEU A 89 -1.68 0.64 2.59
C LEU A 89 -3.20 0.65 2.59
N LEU A 90 -3.79 0.35 1.44
CA LEU A 90 -5.19 0.03 1.26
C LEU A 90 -5.33 -1.50 1.24
N HIS A 91 -6.03 -2.07 2.20
CA HIS A 91 -6.27 -3.51 2.30
C HIS A 91 -7.75 -3.80 2.03
N ILE A 92 -8.01 -4.59 1.00
CA ILE A 92 -9.33 -5.11 0.66
C ILE A 92 -9.40 -6.55 1.15
N HIS A 93 -10.29 -6.77 2.13
CA HIS A 93 -10.55 -8.08 2.70
C HIS A 93 -11.41 -8.95 1.78
N PRO A 94 -11.53 -10.27 2.03
CA PRO A 94 -12.33 -11.16 1.18
C PRO A 94 -13.82 -10.75 1.11
N ASN A 95 -14.34 -10.19 2.21
CA ASN A 95 -15.71 -9.65 2.29
C ASN A 95 -15.85 -8.24 1.68
N ARG A 96 -14.83 -7.74 0.98
CA ARG A 96 -14.76 -6.41 0.35
C ARG A 96 -14.78 -5.24 1.32
N ALA A 97 -14.64 -5.49 2.62
CA ALA A 97 -14.33 -4.42 3.57
C ALA A 97 -12.97 -3.81 3.20
N VAL A 98 -12.93 -2.48 3.24
CA VAL A 98 -11.74 -1.69 2.94
C VAL A 98 -11.15 -1.18 4.26
N GLU A 99 -9.85 -1.37 4.44
CA GLU A 99 -9.09 -0.91 5.59
C GLU A 99 -7.89 -0.08 5.13
N LEU A 100 -7.73 1.13 5.66
CA LEU A 100 -6.54 1.94 5.47
C LEU A 100 -5.60 1.74 6.64
N ARG A 101 -4.36 1.31 6.36
CA ARG A 101 -3.33 1.05 7.37
C ARG A 101 -2.14 1.98 7.16
N PRO A 102 -1.75 2.80 8.16
CA PRO A 102 -0.50 3.54 8.07
C PRO A 102 0.69 2.58 8.07
N VAL A 103 1.69 2.87 7.26
CA VAL A 103 3.01 2.22 7.34
C VAL A 103 3.85 3.04 8.28
N LEU A 104 4.06 2.51 9.48
CA LEU A 104 4.94 3.13 10.45
C LEU A 104 6.40 2.87 10.05
N PRO A 105 7.30 3.87 10.20
CA PRO A 105 8.74 3.66 10.11
C PRO A 105 9.13 2.44 10.95
N LEU A 106 9.96 1.56 10.38
CA LEU A 106 10.63 0.57 11.20
C LEU A 106 11.41 1.33 12.27
N ALA A 107 11.22 0.98 13.54
CA ALA A 107 12.07 1.51 14.59
C ALA A 107 13.52 1.24 14.18
N PRO A 108 14.44 2.22 14.31
CA PRO A 108 15.83 1.95 14.03
C PRO A 108 16.24 0.75 14.87
N GLU A 109 16.79 -0.29 14.22
CA GLU A 109 17.38 -1.39 14.98
C GLU A 109 18.40 -0.74 15.91
N ARG A 110 18.23 -0.95 17.22
CA ARG A 110 19.19 -0.44 18.20
C ARG A 110 20.52 -1.05 17.80
N HIS A 111 21.45 -0.21 17.34
CA HIS A 111 22.83 -0.59 17.19
C HIS A 111 23.28 -1.08 18.57
N VAL A 112 23.36 -2.39 18.74
CA VAL A 112 24.08 -2.98 19.86
C VAL A 112 25.54 -2.74 19.51
N THR A 113 26.10 -1.66 20.04
CA THR A 113 27.55 -1.45 20.05
C THR A 113 28.20 -2.64 20.76
N PRO A 114 29.34 -3.14 20.24
CA PRO A 114 30.01 -4.34 20.77
C PRO A 114 30.50 -4.18 22.20
#